data_AF-A0A9D1MAX7-F1
#
_entry.id   AF-A0A9D1MAX7-F1
#
_cell.length_a   1.000
_cell.length_b   1.000
_cell.length_c   1.000
_cell.angle_alpha   90.00
_cell.angle_beta   90.00
_cell.angle_gamma   90.00
#
_symmetry.space_group_name_H-M   'P 1'
#
loop_
_entity.id
_entity.type
_entity.pdbx_description
1 polymer ?
#
loop_
_entity_poly.entity_id
_entity_poly.type
_entity_poly.pdbx_seq_one_letter_code
_entity_poly.pdbx_strand_id
1 'polypeptide(L)'
;MKIFKTIVWIAILFILESVFVNIIDIRGAVPDLLTVFAAAYAARERRLTTSAYVIIVCGVLTGSIVGRSFPISVLEAAFAGTAMFVLKDRIRFVPVWLKNAAVMLVTAAAAGFAEYFAACGFGDVFGALAGVLSYTAYTLAAALIIYPIVKRSVFYEKEGSKLLVI
;
A
#
# COMPACT_ATOMS: atom_id res chain seq x y z
N MET A 1 10.33 16.73 -12.67
CA MET A 1 10.94 15.38 -12.61
C MET A 1 10.31 14.43 -11.58
N LYS A 2 9.94 14.90 -10.37
CA LYS A 2 9.37 14.01 -9.33
C LYS A 2 8.05 13.35 -9.76
N ILE A 3 7.12 14.12 -10.34
CA ILE A 3 5.82 13.61 -10.84
C ILE A 3 6.02 12.52 -11.92
N PHE A 4 6.91 12.75 -12.89
CA PHE A 4 7.24 11.76 -13.92
C PHE A 4 7.81 10.47 -13.32
N LYS A 5 8.72 10.56 -12.35
CA LYS A 5 9.24 9.38 -11.63
C LYS A 5 8.13 8.63 -10.88
N THR A 6 7.20 9.35 -10.25
CA THR A 6 6.04 8.74 -9.58
C THR A 6 5.16 7.98 -10.57
N ILE A 7 4.87 8.57 -11.74
CA ILE A 7 4.05 7.93 -12.79
C ILE A 7 4.75 6.67 -13.32
N VAL A 8 6.05 6.73 -13.59
CA VAL A 8 6.83 5.57 -14.05
C VAL A 8 6.82 4.45 -13.00
N TRP A 9 6.95 4.77 -11.72
CA TRP A 9 6.85 3.78 -10.65
C TRP A 9 5.47 3.16 -10.54
N ILE A 10 4.40 3.96 -10.65
CA ILE A 10 3.03 3.45 -10.66
C ILE A 10 2.84 2.49 -11.83
N ALA A 11 3.34 2.82 -13.03
CA ALA A 11 3.25 1.96 -14.20
C ALA A 11 4.02 0.63 -14.02
N ILE A 12 5.25 0.69 -13.48
CA ILE A 12 6.05 -0.52 -13.21
C ILE A 12 5.36 -1.42 -12.18
N LEU A 13 4.86 -0.83 -11.08
CA LEU A 13 4.18 -1.58 -10.03
C LEU A 13 2.86 -2.16 -10.52
N PHE A 14 2.11 -1.44 -11.35
CA PHE A 14 0.87 -1.94 -11.95
C PHE A 14 1.14 -3.15 -12.86
N ILE A 15 2.17 -3.09 -13.72
CA ILE A 15 2.57 -4.24 -14.54
C ILE A 15 2.97 -5.41 -13.64
N LEU A 16 3.81 -5.17 -12.63
CA LEU A 16 4.29 -6.20 -11.73
C LEU A 16 3.13 -6.85 -10.94
N GLU A 17 2.20 -6.05 -10.44
CA GLU A 17 0.99 -6.51 -9.74
C GLU A 17 0.09 -7.34 -10.66
N SER A 18 -0.13 -6.90 -11.90
CA SER A 18 -0.89 -7.66 -12.90
C SER A 18 -0.24 -9.01 -13.25
N VAL A 19 1.10 -9.07 -13.27
CA VAL A 19 1.85 -10.31 -13.50
C VAL A 19 1.73 -11.24 -12.30
N PHE A 20 1.78 -10.72 -11.07
CA PHE A 20 1.61 -11.52 -9.86
C PHE A 20 0.20 -12.11 -9.75
N VAL A 21 -0.84 -11.35 -10.09
CA VAL A 21 -2.22 -11.86 -10.16
C VAL A 21 -2.34 -13.04 -11.14
N ASN A 22 -1.66 -12.96 -12.28
CA ASN A 22 -1.82 -13.97 -13.35
C ASN A 22 -0.92 -15.21 -13.16
N ILE A 23 0.24 -15.08 -12.52
CA ILE A 23 1.23 -16.17 -12.38
C ILE A 23 1.17 -16.86 -11.02
N ILE A 24 0.90 -16.14 -9.93
CA ILE A 24 1.02 -16.63 -8.54
C ILE A 24 -0.35 -16.69 -7.86
N ASP A 25 -1.39 -17.13 -8.57
CA ASP A 25 -2.70 -17.36 -7.94
C ASP A 25 -2.74 -18.69 -7.16
N ILE A 26 -1.69 -18.93 -6.35
CA ILE A 26 -1.63 -20.05 -5.44
C ILE A 26 -2.35 -19.59 -4.16
N ARG A 27 -3.67 -19.80 -4.12
CA ARG A 27 -4.57 -19.55 -2.97
C ARG A 27 -5.00 -18.10 -2.73
N GLY A 28 -5.18 -17.27 -3.77
CA GLY A 28 -5.88 -15.98 -3.64
C GLY A 28 -5.14 -14.90 -2.83
N ALA A 29 -3.83 -15.07 -2.61
CA ALA A 29 -3.04 -14.17 -1.78
C ALA A 29 -2.05 -13.36 -2.64
N VAL A 30 -2.58 -12.43 -3.44
CA VAL A 30 -1.74 -11.56 -4.28
C VAL A 30 -1.38 -10.29 -3.51
N PRO A 31 -0.09 -9.90 -3.41
CA PRO A 31 0.29 -8.68 -2.71
C PRO A 31 -0.13 -7.40 -3.45
N ASP A 32 -0.70 -6.46 -2.70
CA ASP A 32 -1.08 -5.13 -3.18
C ASP A 32 0.13 -4.18 -3.23
N LEU A 33 0.89 -4.25 -4.31
CA LEU A 33 2.09 -3.41 -4.46
C LEU A 33 1.74 -1.92 -4.62
N LEU A 34 0.63 -1.61 -5.28
CA LEU A 34 0.17 -0.23 -5.49
C LEU A 34 -0.34 0.45 -4.22
N THR A 35 -1.05 -0.27 -3.34
CA THR A 35 -1.52 0.29 -2.04
C THR A 35 -0.33 0.54 -1.11
N VAL A 36 0.61 -0.41 -1.08
CA VAL A 36 1.89 -0.30 -0.38
C VAL A 36 2.67 0.93 -0.84
N PHE A 37 2.75 1.16 -2.15
CA PHE A 37 3.40 2.34 -2.71
C PHE A 37 2.67 3.63 -2.34
N ALA A 38 1.34 3.64 -2.40
CA ALA A 38 0.53 4.81 -2.06
C ALA A 38 0.76 5.26 -0.60
N ALA A 39 0.78 4.33 0.36
CA ALA A 39 1.02 4.71 1.75
C ALA A 39 2.49 5.05 2.03
N ALA A 40 3.45 4.39 1.37
CA ALA A 40 4.87 4.78 1.44
C ALA A 40 5.09 6.20 0.89
N TYR A 41 4.38 6.57 -0.19
CA TYR A 41 4.39 7.91 -0.75
C TYR A 41 3.73 8.92 0.21
N ALA A 42 2.57 8.58 0.78
CA ALA A 42 1.85 9.42 1.74
C ALA A 42 2.63 9.69 3.03
N ALA A 43 3.43 8.71 3.48
CA ALA A 43 4.30 8.85 4.65
C ALA A 43 5.37 9.95 4.50
N ARG A 44 5.77 10.25 3.26
CA ARG A 44 6.85 11.21 2.95
C ARG A 44 6.36 12.51 2.34
N GLU A 45 5.20 12.51 1.68
CA GLU A 45 4.68 13.71 1.04
C GLU A 45 4.13 14.71 2.07
N ARG A 46 4.53 15.99 1.97
CA ARG A 46 4.03 17.05 2.86
C ARG A 46 2.67 17.61 2.44
N ARG A 47 2.36 17.56 1.14
CA ARG A 47 1.11 18.10 0.58
C ARG A 47 0.03 17.01 0.52
N LEU A 48 -1.06 17.21 1.24
CA LEU A 48 -2.19 16.29 1.28
C LEU A 48 -2.85 16.13 -0.10
N THR A 49 -2.98 17.21 -0.88
CA THR A 49 -3.55 17.17 -2.23
C THR A 49 -2.75 16.24 -3.15
N THR A 50 -1.42 16.40 -3.22
CA THR A 50 -0.57 15.56 -4.05
C THR A 50 -0.56 14.09 -3.60
N SER A 51 -0.63 13.85 -2.29
CA SER A 51 -0.74 12.50 -1.75
C SER A 51 -2.08 11.86 -2.10
N ALA A 52 -3.19 12.61 -1.98
CA ALA A 52 -4.53 12.14 -2.29
C ALA A 52 -4.65 11.74 -3.76
N TYR A 53 -4.09 12.51 -4.69
CA TYR A 53 -4.06 12.13 -6.10
C TYR A 53 -3.37 10.78 -6.33
N VAL A 54 -2.20 10.56 -5.72
CA VAL A 54 -1.48 9.28 -5.86
C VAL A 54 -2.26 8.12 -5.25
N ILE A 55 -2.89 8.33 -4.09
CA ILE A 55 -3.72 7.33 -3.43
C ILE A 55 -4.92 6.93 -4.31
N ILE A 56 -5.63 7.91 -4.86
CA ILE A 56 -6.79 7.68 -5.73
C ILE A 56 -6.35 6.93 -7.00
N VAL A 57 -5.28 7.38 -7.65
CA VAL A 57 -4.77 6.73 -8.87
C VAL A 57 -4.35 5.29 -8.59
N CYS A 58 -3.62 5.05 -7.50
CA CYS A 58 -3.25 3.69 -7.10
C CYS A 58 -4.50 2.84 -6.82
N GLY A 59 -5.46 3.33 -6.03
CA GLY A 59 -6.67 2.58 -5.70
C GLY A 59 -7.52 2.21 -6.92
N VAL A 60 -7.69 3.14 -7.87
CA VAL A 60 -8.41 2.88 -9.12
C VAL A 60 -7.69 1.85 -9.99
N LEU A 61 -6.36 1.94 -10.08
CA LEU A 61 -5.56 0.98 -10.84
C LEU A 61 -5.63 -0.41 -10.20
N THR A 62 -5.46 -0.52 -8.88
CA THR A 62 -5.57 -1.78 -8.16
C THR A 62 -6.94 -2.42 -8.34
N GLY A 63 -8.02 -1.66 -8.18
CA GLY A 63 -9.38 -2.15 -8.36
C GLY A 63 -9.74 -2.50 -9.82
N SER A 64 -8.98 -2.01 -10.80
CA SER A 64 -9.17 -2.34 -12.22
C SER A 64 -8.54 -3.67 -12.64
N ILE A 65 -7.76 -4.31 -11.75
CA ILE A 65 -7.14 -5.60 -12.03
C ILE A 65 -8.19 -6.71 -11.94
N VAL A 66 -8.22 -7.57 -12.96
CA VAL A 66 -9.15 -8.71 -13.06
C VAL A 66 -8.94 -9.65 -11.87
N GLY A 67 -10.02 -9.99 -11.16
CA GLY A 67 -9.99 -10.87 -9.99
C GLY A 67 -10.10 -10.13 -8.65
N ARG A 68 -10.05 -8.80 -8.63
CA ARG A 68 -10.27 -7.99 -7.42
C ARG A 68 -11.61 -7.28 -7.39
N SER A 69 -12.06 -7.00 -6.16
CA SER A 69 -13.26 -6.25 -5.93
C SER A 69 -12.96 -4.74 -5.93
N PHE A 70 -13.34 -4.06 -7.02
CA PHE A 70 -13.13 -2.61 -7.20
C PHE A 70 -13.42 -1.76 -5.95
N PRO A 71 -14.59 -1.88 -5.27
CA PRO A 71 -14.87 -1.03 -4.12
C PRO A 71 -13.96 -1.30 -2.92
N ILE A 72 -13.54 -2.54 -2.68
CA ILE A 72 -12.73 -2.90 -1.51
C ILE A 72 -11.28 -2.44 -1.71
N SER A 73 -10.71 -2.65 -2.90
CA SER A 73 -9.34 -2.21 -3.21
C SER A 73 -9.19 -0.68 -3.18
N VAL A 74 -10.19 0.05 -3.67
CA VAL A 74 -10.20 1.52 -3.60
C VAL A 74 -10.30 2.00 -2.15
N LEU A 75 -11.15 1.35 -1.34
CA LEU A 75 -11.28 1.66 0.09
C LEU A 75 -9.97 1.39 0.83
N GLU A 76 -9.34 0.25 0.58
CA GLU A 76 -8.08 -0.14 1.20
C GLU A 76 -6.98 0.89 0.91
N ALA A 77 -6.81 1.27 -0.36
CA ALA A 77 -5.84 2.28 -0.76
C ALA A 77 -6.10 3.63 -0.07
N ALA A 78 -7.37 4.05 -0.01
CA ALA A 78 -7.78 5.28 0.64
C ALA A 78 -7.50 5.26 2.15
N PHE A 79 -7.84 4.18 2.84
CA PHE A 79 -7.58 4.01 4.27
C PHE A 79 -6.08 3.93 4.57
N ALA A 80 -5.31 3.13 3.83
CA ALA A 80 -3.87 2.99 4.03
C ALA A 80 -3.13 4.31 3.81
N GLY A 81 -3.47 5.03 2.74
CA GLY A 81 -2.87 6.31 2.42
C GLY A 81 -3.20 7.41 3.43
N THR A 82 -4.46 7.52 3.85
CA THR A 82 -4.89 8.52 4.84
C THR A 82 -4.37 8.21 6.24
N ALA A 83 -4.40 6.95 6.67
CA ALA A 83 -3.85 6.52 7.96
C ALA A 83 -2.37 6.84 8.07
N MET A 84 -1.56 6.54 7.04
CA MET A 84 -0.13 6.91 7.04
C MET A 84 0.11 8.42 7.04
N PHE A 85 -0.74 9.19 6.35
CA PHE A 85 -0.64 10.65 6.37
C PHE A 85 -0.92 11.24 7.75
N VAL A 86 -1.83 10.67 8.53
CA VAL A 86 -2.11 11.12 9.91
C VAL A 86 -1.06 10.60 10.89
N LEU A 87 -0.63 9.34 10.77
CA LEU A 87 0.35 8.72 11.67
C LEU A 87 1.74 9.32 11.54
N LYS A 88 2.12 9.88 10.37
CA LYS A 88 3.42 10.53 10.20
C LYS A 88 3.56 11.74 11.13
N ASP A 89 2.48 12.51 11.32
CA ASP A 89 2.50 13.76 12.08
C ASP A 89 2.30 13.52 13.58
N ARG A 90 1.53 12.48 13.95
CA ARG A 90 1.21 12.16 15.36
C ARG A 90 2.34 11.46 16.13
N ILE A 91 3.09 10.53 15.53
CA ILE A 91 3.99 9.62 16.28
C ILE A 91 5.46 9.80 15.87
N ARG A 92 6.15 10.88 16.27
CA ARG A 92 7.54 11.11 15.80
C ARG A 92 8.58 10.08 16.26
N PHE A 93 8.29 9.30 17.30
CA PHE A 93 9.25 8.41 17.96
C PHE A 93 9.43 7.04 17.30
N VAL A 94 8.50 6.61 16.43
CA VAL A 94 8.56 5.30 15.77
C VAL A 94 9.16 5.47 14.36
N PRO A 95 10.12 4.63 13.95
CA PRO A 95 10.72 4.76 12.62
C PRO A 95 9.67 4.50 11.53
N VAL A 96 9.73 5.30 10.47
CA VAL A 96 8.67 5.38 9.43
C VAL A 96 8.44 4.04 8.71
N TRP A 97 9.46 3.19 8.59
CA TRP A 97 9.33 1.85 8.00
C TRP A 97 8.46 0.92 8.85
N LEU A 98 8.59 0.98 10.18
CA LEU A 98 7.78 0.17 11.10
C LEU A 98 6.32 0.64 11.13
N LYS A 99 6.09 1.97 11.03
CA LYS A 99 4.74 2.51 10.89
C LYS A 99 4.07 2.05 9.59
N ASN A 100 4.81 2.09 8.48
CA ASN A 100 4.29 1.66 7.18
C ASN A 100 3.92 0.18 7.21
N ALA A 101 4.78 -0.67 7.79
CA ALA A 101 4.50 -2.09 7.98
C ALA A 101 3.27 -2.31 8.87
N ALA A 102 3.14 -1.56 9.99
CA ALA A 102 2.00 -1.69 10.89
C ALA A 102 0.67 -1.24 10.24
N VAL A 103 0.67 -0.11 9.53
CA VAL A 103 -0.54 0.34 8.83
C VAL A 103 -0.92 -0.65 7.73
N MET A 104 0.04 -1.13 6.95
CA MET A 104 -0.20 -2.14 5.92
C MET A 104 -0.75 -3.44 6.49
N LEU A 105 -0.22 -3.91 7.63
CA LEU A 105 -0.75 -5.11 8.28
C LEU A 105 -2.21 -4.91 8.68
N VAL A 106 -2.55 -3.76 9.27
CA VAL A 106 -3.92 -3.48 9.72
C VAL A 106 -4.88 -3.31 8.53
N THR A 107 -4.48 -2.57 7.49
CA THR A 107 -5.36 -2.34 6.33
C THR A 107 -5.51 -3.57 5.47
N ALA A 108 -4.43 -4.34 5.26
CA ALA A 108 -4.50 -5.60 4.53
C ALA A 108 -5.32 -6.65 5.28
N ALA A 109 -5.23 -6.69 6.62
CA ALA A 109 -6.07 -7.59 7.42
C ALA A 109 -7.54 -7.22 7.27
N ALA A 110 -7.87 -5.92 7.41
CA ALA A 110 -9.24 -5.44 7.26
C ALA A 110 -9.80 -5.71 5.86
N ALA A 111 -9.00 -5.49 4.80
CA ALA A 111 -9.39 -5.75 3.43
C ALA A 111 -9.59 -7.25 3.15
N GLY A 112 -8.65 -8.11 3.59
CA GLY A 112 -8.78 -9.55 3.43
C GLY A 112 -10.02 -10.11 4.15
N PHE A 113 -10.33 -9.61 5.34
CA PHE A 113 -11.59 -9.97 6.01
C PHE A 113 -12.81 -9.47 5.22
N ALA A 114 -12.79 -8.25 4.70
CA ALA A 114 -13.90 -7.69 3.92
C ALA A 114 -14.16 -8.51 2.65
N GLU A 115 -13.12 -8.92 1.92
CA GLU A 115 -13.25 -9.76 0.72
C GLU A 115 -13.78 -11.15 1.06
N TYR A 116 -13.29 -11.76 2.16
CA TYR A 116 -13.76 -13.08 2.58
C TYR A 116 -15.22 -13.06 3.03
N PHE A 117 -15.64 -12.04 3.79
CA PHE A 117 -17.04 -11.89 4.21
C PHE A 117 -17.96 -11.64 3.01
N ALA A 118 -17.50 -10.91 1.99
CA ALA A 118 -18.26 -10.71 0.76
C ALA A 118 -18.41 -11.99 -0.07
N ALA A 119 -17.42 -12.89 -0.04
CA ALA A 119 -17.43 -14.13 -0.84
C ALA A 119 -18.10 -15.33 -0.17
N CYS A 120 -17.86 -15.56 1.12
CA CYS A 120 -18.26 -16.80 1.81
C CYS A 120 -19.21 -16.61 3.00
N GLY A 121 -19.51 -15.36 3.41
CA GLY A 121 -20.28 -15.07 4.62
C GLY A 121 -19.57 -15.48 5.91
N PHE A 122 -20.28 -15.53 7.04
CA PHE A 122 -19.71 -15.79 8.38
C PHE A 122 -19.37 -17.27 8.68
N GLY A 123 -19.43 -18.15 7.68
CA GLY A 123 -19.46 -19.60 7.89
C GLY A 123 -18.15 -20.25 8.32
N ASP A 124 -17.00 -19.78 7.81
CA ASP A 124 -15.71 -20.48 7.99
C ASP A 124 -14.57 -19.53 8.40
N VAL A 125 -14.57 -19.15 9.69
CA VAL A 125 -13.64 -18.15 10.24
C VAL A 125 -12.18 -18.63 10.18
N PHE A 126 -11.92 -19.92 10.31
CA PHE A 126 -10.56 -20.47 10.26
C PHE A 126 -9.99 -20.51 8.83
N GLY A 127 -10.82 -20.79 7.83
CA GLY A 127 -10.45 -20.65 6.42
C GLY A 127 -10.18 -19.20 6.04
N ALA A 128 -11.01 -18.27 6.54
CA ALA A 128 -10.79 -16.84 6.42
C ALA A 128 -9.45 -16.42 7.00
N LEU A 129 -9.15 -16.85 8.23
CA LEU A 129 -7.93 -16.48 8.92
C LEU A 129 -6.69 -16.92 8.15
N ALA A 130 -6.67 -18.14 7.61
CA ALA A 130 -5.54 -18.67 6.86
C ALA A 130 -5.27 -17.88 5.56
N GLY A 131 -6.32 -17.53 4.80
CA GLY A 131 -6.20 -16.73 3.58
C GLY A 131 -5.80 -15.29 3.86
N VAL A 132 -6.39 -14.67 4.89
CA VAL A 132 -6.05 -13.32 5.34
C VAL A 132 -4.61 -13.27 5.86
N LEU A 133 -4.14 -14.31 6.56
CA LEU A 133 -2.77 -14.37 7.07
C LEU A 133 -1.75 -14.42 5.92
N SER A 134 -2.02 -15.20 4.87
CA SER A 134 -1.13 -15.23 3.70
C SER A 134 -1.13 -13.89 2.97
N TYR A 135 -2.30 -13.29 2.73
CA TYR A 135 -2.42 -11.98 2.07
C TYR A 135 -1.68 -10.88 2.85
N THR A 136 -1.89 -10.81 4.16
CA THR A 136 -1.22 -9.85 5.05
C THR A 136 0.30 -10.08 5.14
N ALA A 137 0.76 -11.33 5.11
CA ALA A 137 2.18 -11.64 5.11
C ALA A 137 2.87 -11.17 3.81
N TYR A 138 2.24 -11.39 2.65
CA TYR A 138 2.79 -10.95 1.37
C TYR A 138 2.78 -9.42 1.22
N THR A 139 1.71 -8.75 1.64
CA THR A 139 1.63 -7.28 1.62
C THR A 139 2.62 -6.64 2.60
N LEU A 140 2.85 -7.23 3.77
CA LEU A 140 3.87 -6.78 4.71
C LEU A 140 5.29 -6.97 4.16
N ALA A 141 5.58 -8.12 3.55
CA ALA A 141 6.86 -8.37 2.89
C ALA A 141 7.10 -7.35 1.75
N ALA A 142 6.08 -7.11 0.93
CA ALA A 142 6.13 -6.08 -0.11
C ALA A 142 6.35 -4.67 0.49
N ALA A 143 5.70 -4.33 1.61
CA ALA A 143 5.88 -3.06 2.30
C ALA A 143 7.31 -2.84 2.80
N LEU A 144 7.95 -3.89 3.32
CA LEU A 144 9.34 -3.82 3.77
C LEU A 144 10.34 -3.66 2.61
N ILE A 145 10.06 -4.24 1.44
CA ILE A 145 10.93 -4.15 0.26
C ILE A 145 10.71 -2.84 -0.51
N ILE A 146 9.45 -2.45 -0.73
CA ILE A 146 9.09 -1.26 -1.51
C ILE A 146 9.49 0.01 -0.77
N TYR A 147 9.32 0.08 0.56
CA TYR A 147 9.63 1.28 1.34
C TYR A 147 11.07 1.84 1.12
N PRO A 148 12.16 1.06 1.24
CA PRO A 148 13.52 1.56 0.99
C PRO A 148 13.76 1.91 -0.48
N ILE A 149 13.11 1.22 -1.43
CA ILE A 149 13.23 1.48 -2.86
C ILE A 149 12.57 2.82 -3.21
N VAL A 150 11.34 3.05 -2.74
CA VAL A 150 10.60 4.31 -2.92
C VAL A 150 11.32 5.46 -2.22
N LYS A 151 11.84 5.22 -1.02
CA LYS A 151 12.70 6.17 -0.30
C LYS A 151 13.86 6.63 -1.20
N ARG A 152 14.62 5.72 -1.80
CA ARG A 152 15.83 6.07 -2.57
C ARG A 152 15.52 6.64 -3.96
N SER A 153 14.49 6.14 -4.63
CA SER A 153 14.23 6.44 -6.05
C SER A 153 13.33 7.66 -6.29
N VAL A 154 12.26 7.79 -5.51
CA VAL A 154 11.25 8.86 -5.65
C VAL A 154 11.66 10.10 -4.84
N PHE A 155 12.23 9.89 -3.66
CA PHE A 155 12.67 10.94 -2.75
C PHE A 155 14.19 10.88 -2.59
N TYR A 156 14.93 11.21 -3.64
CA TYR A 156 16.39 11.40 -3.57
C TYR A 156 16.70 12.30 -2.35
N GLU A 157 17.15 11.71 -1.25
CA GLU A 157 17.59 12.44 -0.07
C GLU A 157 18.92 13.08 -0.49
N LYS A 158 18.89 14.34 -0.93
CA LYS A 158 20.04 15.21 -0.71
C LYS A 158 20.19 15.28 0.80
N GLU A 159 21.13 14.52 1.33
CA GLU A 159 21.49 14.38 2.74
C GLU A 159 22.10 15.69 3.33
N GLY A 160 21.57 16.86 2.95
CA GLY A 160 22.19 18.17 3.22
C GLY A 160 21.22 19.36 3.26
N SER A 161 19.95 19.18 3.62
CA SER A 161 19.05 20.32 3.95
C SER A 161 18.25 20.08 5.23
N LYS A 162 18.86 19.39 6.20
CA LYS A 162 18.51 19.53 7.62
C LYS A 162 19.47 20.53 8.30
N LEU A 163 19.60 21.73 7.73
CA LEU A 163 20.08 22.90 8.47
C LEU A 163 19.22 24.08 8.01
N LEU A 164 18.66 24.78 8.99
CA LEU A 164 17.88 26.01 8.89
C LEU A 164 16.42 25.87 8.44
N VAL A 165 15.54 25.62 9.42
CA VAL A 165 14.54 26.63 9.78
C VAL A 165 14.47 26.63 11.31
N ILE A 166 15.00 27.71 11.90
CA ILE A 166 14.84 28.12 13.29
C ILE A 166 13.37 28.49 13.51
#